data_AF-A0A845A7N8-F1
#
_entry.id   AF-A0A845A7N8-F1
#
_cell.length_a   1.000
_cell.length_b   1.000
_cell.length_c   1.000
_cell.angle_alpha   90.00
_cell.angle_beta   90.00
_cell.angle_gamma   90.00
#
_symmetry.space_group_name_H-M   'P 1'
#
loop_
_entity.id
_entity.type
_entity.pdbx_description
1 polymer ?
#
loop_
_entity_poly.entity_id
_entity_poly.type
_entity_poly.pdbx_seq_one_letter_code
_entity_poly.pdbx_strand_id
1 'polypeptide(L)'
;MRIFFYSVPLLLLTACSGSPQSEIHGEPLACAVDGATDFTKVCKVERTLVDGVLTLTVYQPDGGFRRFYVLDDGTGISAADGAGIATTQVVGDSIEVTIDEDRYLFPAKIENHAPAS
;
A
#
# COMPACT_ATOMS: atom_id res chain seq x y z
N MET A 1 -55.31 -24.88 -17.79
CA MET A 1 -55.59 -23.56 -17.16
C MET A 1 -55.15 -23.58 -15.69
N ARG A 2 -53.84 -23.63 -15.46
CA ARG A 2 -53.09 -23.45 -14.20
C ARG A 2 -51.63 -23.22 -14.71
N ILE A 3 -50.77 -22.33 -14.22
CA ILE A 3 -50.25 -22.25 -12.85
C ILE A 3 -49.52 -20.89 -12.71
N PHE A 4 -49.94 -20.13 -11.70
CA PHE A 4 -49.17 -19.28 -10.78
C PHE A 4 -48.30 -18.13 -11.29
N PHE A 5 -48.86 -16.93 -11.12
CA PHE A 5 -48.32 -15.81 -10.34
C PHE A 5 -46.79 -15.72 -10.22
N TYR A 6 -46.25 -14.86 -11.09
CA TYR A 6 -45.02 -14.10 -10.88
C TYR A 6 -44.96 -13.53 -9.47
N SER A 7 -43.86 -13.78 -8.77
CA SER A 7 -43.47 -13.04 -7.57
C SER A 7 -41.95 -12.90 -7.60
N VAL A 8 -41.49 -11.81 -8.18
CA VAL A 8 -40.10 -11.34 -8.14
C VAL A 8 -39.87 -10.73 -6.76
N PRO A 9 -38.97 -11.24 -5.91
CA PRO A 9 -38.47 -10.46 -4.81
C PRO A 9 -37.27 -9.66 -5.32
N LEU A 10 -37.50 -8.37 -5.51
CA LEU A 10 -36.46 -7.36 -5.72
C LEU A 10 -35.72 -7.18 -4.38
N LEU A 11 -34.64 -7.92 -4.17
CA LEU A 11 -33.72 -7.70 -3.06
C LEU A 11 -32.82 -6.51 -3.39
N LEU A 12 -33.28 -5.31 -3.03
CA LEU A 12 -32.45 -4.12 -2.90
C LEU A 12 -31.71 -4.18 -1.56
N LEU A 13 -30.51 -4.77 -1.56
CA LEU A 13 -29.55 -4.59 -0.47
C LEU A 13 -28.47 -3.61 -0.95
N THR A 14 -28.77 -2.33 -0.75
CA THR A 14 -27.77 -1.25 -0.84
C THR A 14 -26.92 -1.27 0.42
N ALA A 15 -25.96 -2.20 0.50
CA ALA A 15 -24.93 -2.16 1.52
C ALA A 15 -23.79 -1.25 1.04
N CYS A 16 -23.97 0.07 1.14
CA CYS A 16 -22.81 0.95 1.21
C CYS A 16 -22.25 0.82 2.63
N SER A 17 -21.47 -0.22 2.87
CA SER A 17 -20.58 -0.31 4.02
C SER A 17 -19.51 0.77 3.83
N GLY A 18 -19.78 1.96 4.36
CA GLY A 18 -18.73 2.95 4.58
C GLY A 18 -17.76 2.35 5.58
N SER A 19 -16.66 1.80 5.07
CA SER A 19 -15.52 1.42 5.91
C SER A 19 -15.11 2.64 6.71
N PRO A 20 -14.69 2.49 7.98
CA PRO A 20 -14.10 3.60 8.71
C PRO A 20 -13.04 4.19 7.80
N GLN A 21 -13.13 5.49 7.54
CA GLN A 21 -12.09 6.20 6.83
C GLN A 21 -10.86 6.05 7.72
N SER A 22 -10.04 5.05 7.39
CA SER A 22 -8.79 4.77 8.08
C SER A 22 -8.07 6.09 8.08
N GLU A 23 -7.87 6.68 9.26
CA GLU A 23 -6.93 7.79 9.31
C GLU A 23 -5.67 7.24 8.67
N ILE A 24 -5.07 7.97 7.72
CA ILE A 24 -3.85 7.49 7.09
C ILE A 24 -2.77 7.52 8.18
N HIS A 25 -2.71 6.42 8.92
CA HIS A 25 -1.79 6.11 9.97
C HIS A 25 -0.52 5.68 9.27
N GLY A 26 0.41 6.62 9.13
CA GLY A 26 1.68 6.32 8.49
C GLY A 26 2.71 7.38 8.82
N GLU A 27 3.94 6.93 8.92
CA GLU A 27 5.08 7.81 9.15
C GLU A 27 5.40 8.57 7.86
N PRO A 28 5.86 9.85 7.95
CA PRO A 28 6.31 10.58 6.77
C PRO A 28 7.42 9.83 6.04
N LEU A 29 7.23 9.62 4.74
CA LEU A 29 8.17 8.96 3.84
C LEU A 29 8.61 9.95 2.76
N ALA A 30 9.91 10.01 2.50
CA ALA A 30 10.43 10.78 1.37
C ALA A 30 10.12 10.05 0.06
N CYS A 31 9.48 10.74 -0.87
CA CYS A 31 9.10 10.18 -2.16
C CYS A 31 9.17 11.23 -3.27
N ALA A 32 9.30 10.73 -4.49
CA ALA A 32 9.17 11.46 -5.74
C ALA A 32 8.20 10.64 -6.61
N VAL A 33 6.99 11.14 -6.80
CA VAL A 33 5.89 10.43 -7.48
C VAL A 33 5.51 11.15 -8.75
N ASP A 34 4.87 10.43 -9.69
CA ASP A 34 4.40 11.00 -10.98
C ASP A 34 5.56 11.69 -11.75
N GLY A 35 6.72 11.05 -11.77
CA GLY A 35 7.91 11.55 -12.46
C GLY A 35 8.61 12.76 -11.81
N ALA A 36 8.25 13.12 -10.57
CA ALA A 36 8.95 14.16 -9.83
C ALA A 36 10.46 13.87 -9.70
N THR A 37 11.28 14.93 -9.72
CA THR A 37 12.74 14.80 -9.58
C THR A 37 13.20 14.80 -8.13
N ASP A 38 12.52 15.60 -7.30
CA ASP A 38 12.94 15.90 -5.93
C ASP A 38 12.20 15.01 -4.93
N PHE A 39 12.95 14.45 -3.99
CA PHE A 39 12.36 13.74 -2.86
C PHE A 39 11.80 14.70 -1.83
N THR A 40 10.51 14.55 -1.52
CA THR A 40 9.83 15.33 -0.48
C THR A 40 9.13 14.40 0.51
N LYS A 41 9.06 14.78 1.79
CA LYS A 41 8.42 13.98 2.86
C LYS A 41 6.90 14.18 2.87
N VAL A 42 6.25 13.90 1.74
CA VAL A 42 4.80 14.08 1.52
C VAL A 42 4.05 12.77 1.45
N CYS A 43 4.72 11.65 1.15
CA CYS A 43 4.12 10.33 1.26
C CYS A 43 4.04 9.89 2.72
N LYS A 44 3.19 8.91 2.99
CA LYS A 44 3.09 8.24 4.29
C LYS A 44 3.27 6.75 4.13
N VAL A 45 3.95 6.10 5.07
CA VAL A 45 4.11 4.64 5.07
C VAL A 45 3.49 4.03 6.32
N GLU A 46 2.61 3.05 6.11
CA GLU A 46 2.13 2.13 7.14
C GLU A 46 2.88 0.79 7.03
N ARG A 47 3.14 0.17 8.17
CA ARG A 47 3.84 -1.12 8.28
C ARG A 47 2.94 -2.12 8.98
N THR A 48 2.70 -3.26 8.32
CA THR A 48 1.79 -4.28 8.83
C THR A 48 2.36 -5.67 8.55
N LEU A 49 2.27 -6.59 9.50
CA LEU A 49 2.55 -8.00 9.27
C LEU A 49 1.29 -8.68 8.72
N VAL A 50 1.36 -9.18 7.49
CA VAL A 50 0.28 -9.93 6.83
C VAL A 50 0.80 -11.34 6.55
N ASP A 51 0.17 -12.34 7.15
CA ASP A 51 0.60 -13.75 7.03
C ASP A 51 2.09 -13.98 7.36
N GLY A 52 2.64 -13.18 8.28
CA GLY A 52 4.04 -13.24 8.68
C GLY A 52 5.01 -12.46 7.78
N VAL A 53 4.52 -11.84 6.71
CA VAL A 53 5.30 -11.01 5.79
C VAL A 53 5.13 -9.54 6.16
N LEU A 54 6.24 -8.83 6.36
CA LEU A 54 6.20 -7.39 6.57
C LEU A 54 5.76 -6.72 5.26
N THR A 55 4.61 -6.07 5.31
CA THR A 55 3.99 -5.34 4.21
C THR A 55 4.07 -3.84 4.49
N LEU A 56 4.56 -3.07 3.51
CA LEU A 56 4.62 -1.62 3.54
C LEU A 56 3.51 -1.07 2.64
N THR A 57 2.59 -0.29 3.19
CA THR A 57 1.59 0.46 2.42
C THR A 57 2.01 1.91 2.35
N VAL A 58 2.37 2.39 1.16
CA VAL A 58 2.74 3.78 0.91
C VAL A 58 1.54 4.53 0.34
N TYR A 59 1.09 5.55 1.05
CA TYR A 59 0.04 6.47 0.63
C TYR A 59 0.64 7.69 -0.06
N GLN A 60 0.13 7.99 -1.25
CA GLN A 60 0.56 9.08 -2.11
C GLN A 60 -0.33 10.32 -1.91
N PRO A 61 0.19 11.53 -2.20
CA PRO A 61 -0.56 12.77 -2.01
C PRO A 61 -1.77 12.92 -2.95
N ASP A 62 -1.83 12.17 -4.04
CA ASP A 62 -2.96 12.12 -4.98
C ASP A 62 -4.12 11.23 -4.48
N GLY A 63 -3.93 10.54 -3.34
CA GLY A 63 -4.89 9.58 -2.78
C GLY A 63 -4.66 8.14 -3.24
N GLY A 64 -3.67 7.90 -4.12
CA GLY A 64 -3.21 6.57 -4.50
C GLY A 64 -2.44 5.88 -3.38
N PHE A 65 -2.22 4.57 -3.55
CA PHE A 65 -1.36 3.82 -2.66
C PHE A 65 -0.63 2.70 -3.39
N ARG A 66 0.57 2.38 -2.90
CA ARG A 66 1.35 1.23 -3.33
C ARG A 66 1.61 0.30 -2.16
N ARG A 67 1.67 -1.01 -2.43
CA ARG A 67 2.00 -2.03 -1.43
C ARG A 67 3.29 -2.73 -1.82
N PHE A 68 4.13 -2.97 -0.83
CA PHE A 68 5.40 -3.68 -0.99
C PHE A 68 5.56 -4.75 0.08
N TYR A 69 6.22 -5.84 -0.25
CA TYR A 69 6.68 -6.85 0.70
C TYR A 69 8.15 -6.62 1.00
N VAL A 70 8.51 -6.68 2.28
CA VAL A 70 9.90 -6.78 2.71
C VAL A 70 10.27 -8.25 2.74
N LEU A 71 11.25 -8.62 1.93
CA LEU A 71 11.75 -9.98 1.82
C LEU A 71 12.71 -10.27 2.98
N ASP A 72 12.54 -11.44 3.59
CA ASP A 72 13.30 -11.91 4.75
C ASP A 72 14.68 -12.50 4.38
N ASP A 73 14.88 -12.78 3.09
CA ASP A 73 16.12 -13.31 2.50
C ASP A 73 17.24 -12.25 2.34
N GLY A 74 16.95 -11.00 2.69
CA GLY A 74 17.89 -9.88 2.53
C GLY A 74 17.98 -9.33 1.10
N THR A 75 17.15 -9.83 0.17
CA THR A 75 17.07 -9.34 -1.22
C THR A 75 16.38 -7.97 -1.30
N GLY A 76 15.66 -7.55 -0.25
CA GLY A 76 15.16 -6.18 -0.07
C GLY A 76 13.64 -6.06 -0.14
N ILE A 77 13.15 -5.10 -0.93
CA ILE A 77 11.73 -4.76 -1.04
C ILE A 77 11.20 -5.16 -2.43
N SER A 78 10.06 -5.85 -2.49
CA SER A 78 9.37 -6.20 -3.73
C SER A 78 7.97 -5.58 -3.80
N ALA A 79 7.47 -5.27 -4.99
CA ALA A 79 6.08 -4.86 -5.16
C ALA A 79 5.10 -5.99 -4.78
N ALA A 80 4.01 -5.64 -4.11
CA ALA A 80 2.92 -6.57 -3.85
C ALA A 80 1.99 -6.72 -5.06
N ASP A 81 1.36 -7.89 -5.19
CA ASP A 81 0.26 -8.16 -6.13
C ASP A 81 0.54 -7.89 -7.62
N GLY A 82 1.80 -7.90 -8.06
CA GLY A 82 2.15 -7.67 -9.47
C GLY A 82 1.96 -6.23 -9.94
N ALA A 83 1.95 -5.26 -9.01
CA ALA A 83 1.76 -3.84 -9.28
C ALA A 83 2.91 -3.14 -10.06
N GLY A 84 3.80 -3.91 -10.69
CA GLY A 84 4.99 -3.45 -11.39
C GLY A 84 6.26 -4.19 -10.93
N ILE A 85 7.39 -3.88 -11.56
CA ILE A 85 8.70 -4.40 -11.15
C ILE A 85 9.35 -3.35 -10.26
N ALA A 86 9.42 -3.64 -8.95
CA ALA A 86 10.20 -2.83 -8.03
C ALA A 86 11.69 -3.13 -8.20
N THR A 87 12.49 -2.07 -8.33
CA THR A 87 13.95 -2.14 -8.28
C THR A 87 14.43 -1.41 -7.04
N THR A 88 15.50 -1.92 -6.42
CA THR A 88 16.02 -1.37 -5.17
C THR A 88 17.48 -0.94 -5.33
N GLN A 89 17.84 0.19 -4.71
CA GLN A 89 19.20 0.69 -4.65
C GLN A 89 19.48 1.24 -3.25
N VAL A 90 20.62 0.90 -2.67
CA VAL A 90 21.07 1.52 -1.42
C VAL A 90 21.66 2.90 -1.72
N VAL A 91 21.16 3.94 -1.05
CA VAL A 91 21.57 5.33 -1.19
C VAL A 91 21.83 5.91 0.20
N GLY A 92 23.11 5.95 0.60
CA GLY A 92 23.50 6.34 1.96
C GLY A 92 22.89 5.41 3.01
N ASP A 93 22.12 5.96 3.93
CA ASP A 93 21.41 5.21 5.00
C ASP A 93 19.97 4.83 4.61
N SER A 94 19.63 4.93 3.32
CA SER A 94 18.29 4.63 2.78
C SER A 94 18.35 3.57 1.69
N ILE A 95 17.21 2.93 1.46
CA ILE A 95 16.92 2.08 0.31
C ILE A 95 15.95 2.87 -0.57
N GLU A 96 16.41 3.25 -1.76
CA GLU A 96 15.56 3.76 -2.82
C GLU A 96 14.85 2.58 -3.48
N VAL A 97 13.52 2.66 -3.56
CA VAL A 97 12.68 1.72 -4.29
C VAL A 97 12.03 2.47 -5.43
N THR A 98 12.26 1.98 -6.65
CA THR A 98 11.69 2.54 -7.88
C THR A 98 10.71 1.56 -8.48
N ILE A 99 9.53 2.04 -8.83
CA ILE A 99 8.49 1.30 -9.53
C ILE A 99 7.79 2.25 -10.50
N ASP A 100 7.76 1.88 -11.78
CA ASP A 100 7.34 2.78 -12.85
C ASP A 100 8.13 4.11 -12.78
N GLU A 101 7.45 5.24 -12.64
CA GLU A 101 8.04 6.58 -12.49
C GLU A 101 8.12 7.04 -11.02
N ASP A 102 7.65 6.20 -10.09
CA ASP A 102 7.62 6.52 -8.66
C ASP A 102 8.87 6.02 -7.94
N ARG A 103 9.39 6.84 -7.03
CA ARG A 103 10.58 6.56 -6.23
C ARG A 103 10.31 6.84 -4.76
N TYR A 104 10.74 5.93 -3.90
CA TYR A 104 10.51 5.98 -2.46
C TYR A 104 11.81 5.74 -1.70
N LEU A 105 12.09 6.55 -0.67
CA LEU A 105 13.27 6.38 0.19
C LEU A 105 12.87 5.79 1.53
N PHE A 106 13.05 4.48 1.68
CA PHE A 106 12.88 3.79 2.95
C PHE A 106 14.17 3.86 3.77
N PRO A 107 14.11 3.96 5.10
CA PRO A 107 15.31 3.80 5.93
C PRO A 107 15.89 2.40 5.75
N ALA A 108 17.22 2.28 5.70
CA ALA A 108 17.90 0.99 5.51
C ALA A 108 17.59 -0.03 6.62
N LYS A 109 17.21 0.47 7.81
CA LYS A 109 16.62 -0.34 8.86
C LYS A 109 15.11 -0.18 8.83
N ILE A 110 14.43 -1.21 8.35
CA ILE A 110 12.97 -1.29 8.39
C ILE A 110 12.60 -2.13 9.60
N GLU A 111 12.22 -1.47 10.69
CA GLU A 111 11.77 -2.16 11.90
C GLU A 111 10.29 -2.50 11.78
N ASN A 112 9.93 -3.69 12.26
CA ASN A 112 8.54 -4.08 12.46
C ASN A 112 7.99 -3.27 13.65
N HIS A 113 7.33 -2.15 13.40
CA HIS A 113 6.49 -1.54 14.43
C HIS A 113 5.13 -2.25 14.40
N ALA A 114 4.96 -3.26 15.26
CA ALA A 114 3.63 -3.81 15.50
C ALA A 114 2.74 -2.71 16.12
N PRO A 115 1.52 -2.46 15.62
CA PRO A 115 0.63 -1.50 16.27
C PRO A 115 0.37 -1.97 17.70
N ALA A 116 0.66 -1.10 18.67
CA ALA A 116 0.34 -1.36 20.08
C ALA A 116 -1.16 -1.65 20.19
N SER A 117 -1.48 -2.83 20.71
CA SER A 117 -2.84 -3.34 20.93
C SER A 117 -3.64 -2.50 21.93
#